data_AF-A0AAD8EEJ3-F1
#
_entry.id   AF-A0AAD8EEJ3-F1
#
_cell.length_a   1.000
_cell.length_b   1.000
_cell.length_c   1.000
_cell.angle_alpha   90.00
_cell.angle_beta   90.00
_cell.angle_gamma   90.00
#
_symmetry.space_group_name_H-M   'P 1'
#
loop_
_entity.id
_entity.type
_entity.pdbx_description
1 polymer ?
#
loop_
_entity_poly.entity_id
_entity_poly.type
_entity_poly.pdbx_seq_one_letter_code
_entity_poly.pdbx_strand_id
1 'polypeptide(L)' 'ASSDKRKMHVKRPMNAFMVWAQAARRKLADQYPQLHNAELSKTLGKLWRTVHYYTRHE' A
#
# COMPACT_ATOMS: atom_id res chain seq x y z
N ALA A 1 26.17 -20.56 0.41
CA ALA A 1 24.90 -21.04 1.01
C ALA A 1 24.16 -19.86 1.66
N SER A 2 23.13 -19.28 1.03
CA SER A 2 22.33 -18.19 1.64
C SER A 2 20.83 -18.21 1.21
N SER A 3 20.40 -19.25 0.51
CA SER A 3 19.11 -19.20 -0.21
C SER A 3 17.93 -19.87 0.51
N ASP A 4 18.15 -20.66 1.56
CA ASP A 4 17.07 -21.47 2.16
C ASP A 4 16.28 -20.79 3.29
N LYS A 5 16.79 -19.71 3.90
CA LYS A 5 16.06 -19.02 4.99
C LYS A 5 14.80 -18.27 4.54
N ARG A 6 14.57 -18.10 3.22
CA ARG A 6 13.35 -17.47 2.68
C ARG A 6 12.13 -18.40 2.63
N LYS A 7 12.34 -19.72 2.67
CA LYS A 7 11.24 -20.70 2.50
C LYS A 7 10.36 -20.87 3.74
N MET A 8 10.88 -20.56 4.94
CA MET A 8 10.13 -20.65 6.20
C MET A 8 9.44 -19.34 6.62
N HIS A 9 9.59 -18.25 5.85
CA HIS A 9 8.95 -16.99 6.20
C HIS A 9 7.49 -16.99 5.77
N VAL A 10 6.59 -17.22 6.73
CA VAL A 10 5.15 -17.04 6.54
C VAL A 10 4.88 -15.58 6.22
N LYS A 11 4.38 -15.30 5.01
CA LYS A 11 4.01 -13.93 4.61
C LYS A 11 2.87 -13.44 5.49
N ARG A 12 3.03 -12.25 6.05
CA ARG A 12 1.96 -11.57 6.79
C ARG A 12 0.84 -11.20 5.83
N PRO A 13 -0.44 -11.38 6.21
CA PRO A 13 -1.56 -10.89 5.43
C PRO A 13 -1.50 -9.36 5.35
N MET A 14 -2.06 -8.81 4.27
CA MET A 14 -2.12 -7.37 4.07
C MET A 14 -3.08 -6.74 5.07
N ASN A 15 -2.64 -5.69 5.76
CA ASN A 15 -3.51 -4.90 6.64
C ASN A 15 -4.55 -4.13 5.81
N ALA A 16 -5.59 -3.58 6.47
CA ALA A 16 -6.68 -2.88 5.82
C ALA A 16 -6.21 -1.75 4.87
N PHE A 17 -5.20 -0.99 5.28
CA PHE A 17 -4.58 0.02 4.43
C PHE A 17 -3.94 -0.58 3.18
N MET A 18 -3.19 -1.68 3.31
CA MET A 18 -2.51 -2.34 2.20
C MET A 18 -3.51 -2.90 1.18
N VAL A 19 -4.64 -3.46 1.64
CA VAL A 19 -5.72 -3.95 0.75
C VAL A 19 -6.32 -2.80 -0.05
N TRP A 20 -6.65 -1.69 0.59
CA TRP A 20 -7.17 -0.49 -0.09
C TRP A 20 -6.12 0.12 -1.03
N ALA A 21 -4.88 0.29 -0.54
CA ALA A 21 -3.79 0.90 -1.27
C ALA A 21 -3.39 0.09 -2.50
N GLN A 22 -3.57 -1.23 -2.51
CA GLN A 22 -3.28 -2.06 -3.68
C GLN A 22 -4.12 -1.66 -4.90
N ALA A 23 -5.43 -1.47 -4.72
CA ALA A 23 -6.33 -1.06 -5.80
C ALA A 23 -6.05 0.39 -6.24
N ALA A 24 -5.83 1.29 -5.28
CA ALA A 24 -5.55 2.69 -5.57
C ALA A 24 -4.19 2.87 -6.26
N ARG A 25 -3.17 2.11 -5.84
CA ARG A 25 -1.83 2.15 -6.44
C ARG A 25 -1.83 1.65 -7.87
N ARG A 26 -2.57 0.57 -8.18
CA ARG A 26 -2.70 0.07 -9.56
C ARG A 26 -3.22 1.15 -10.50
N LYS A 27 -4.32 1.82 -10.11
CA LYS A 27 -4.90 2.93 -10.90
C LYS A 27 -3.94 4.10 -11.12
N LEU A 28 -3.09 4.41 -10.14
CA LEU A 28 -2.10 5.49 -10.25
C LEU A 28 -0.87 5.08 -11.05
N ALA A 29 -0.45 3.82 -10.96
CA ALA A 29 0.66 3.29 -11.74
C ALA A 29 0.33 3.24 -13.24
N ASP A 30 -0.94 2.96 -13.59
CA ASP A 30 -1.40 3.00 -14.98
C ASP A 30 -1.35 4.41 -15.58
N GLN A 31 -1.61 5.44 -14.76
CA GLN A 31 -1.59 6.86 -15.19
C GLN A 31 -0.19 7.48 -15.12
N TYR A 32 0.62 7.04 -14.17
CA TYR A 32 1.96 7.59 -13.91
C TYR A 32 3.00 6.46 -13.82
N PRO A 33 3.31 5.79 -14.94
CA PRO A 33 4.23 4.64 -14.96
C PRO A 33 5.67 5.01 -14.55
N GLN A 34 6.03 6.29 -14.61
CA GLN A 34 7.32 6.82 -14.14
C GLN A 34 7.42 6.94 -12.61
N LEU A 35 6.29 6.92 -11.90
CA LEU A 35 6.29 7.09 -10.45
C LEU A 35 6.55 5.77 -9.74
N HIS A 36 7.46 5.80 -8.77
CA HIS A 36 7.77 4.61 -7.98
C HIS A 36 6.68 4.31 -6.95
N ASN A 37 6.44 3.01 -6.69
CA ASN A 37 5.43 2.54 -5.75
C ASN A 37 5.59 3.12 -4.32
N ALA A 38 6.82 3.47 -3.92
CA ALA A 38 7.08 4.13 -2.64
C ALA A 38 6.44 5.53 -2.58
N GLU A 39 6.54 6.31 -3.65
CA GLU A 39 5.97 7.65 -3.74
C GLU A 39 4.44 7.59 -3.77
N LEU A 40 3.88 6.66 -4.56
CA LEU A 40 2.44 6.42 -4.58
C LEU A 40 1.92 6.04 -3.18
N SER A 41 2.65 5.18 -2.46
CA SER A 41 2.26 4.74 -1.11
C SER A 41 2.35 5.87 -0.08
N LYS A 42 3.29 6.81 -0.20
CA LYS A 42 3.34 8.01 0.65
C LYS A 42 2.09 8.88 0.48
N THR A 43 1.70 9.14 -0.76
CA THR A 43 0.49 9.93 -1.07
C THR A 43 -0.78 9.23 -0.61
N LEU A 44 -0.90 7.93 -0.90
CA LEU A 44 -2.03 7.12 -0.45
C LEU A 44 -2.15 7.05 1.07
N GLY A 45 -1.03 7.00 1.80
CA GLY A 45 -1.03 7.03 3.26
C GLY A 45 -1.55 8.34 3.85
N LYS A 46 -1.31 9.48 3.20
CA LYS A 46 -1.90 10.77 3.59
C LYS A 46 -3.42 10.76 3.35
N LEU A 47 -3.84 10.35 2.17
CA LEU A 47 -5.26 10.28 1.79
C LEU A 47 -6.05 9.34 2.70
N TRP A 48 -5.53 8.16 3.01
CA TRP A 48 -6.16 7.19 3.90
C TRP A 48 -6.47 7.78 5.28
N ARG A 49 -5.49 8.48 5.87
CA ARG A 49 -5.70 9.18 7.15
C ARG A 49 -6.81 10.23 7.02
N THR A 50 -6.75 11.07 5.99
CA THR A 50 -7.74 12.11 5.75
C THR A 50 -9.17 11.54 5.61
N VAL A 51 -9.35 10.47 4.83
CA VAL A 51 -10.65 9.78 4.70
C VAL A 51 -11.14 9.33 6.07
N HIS A 52 -10.29 8.68 6.86
CA HIS A 52 -10.68 8.23 8.20
C HIS A 52 -10.96 9.37 9.19
N TYR A 53 -10.27 10.50 9.08
CA TYR A 53 -10.56 11.68 9.92
C TYR A 53 -11.95 12.23 9.60
N TYR A 54 -12.29 12.40 8.32
CA TYR A 54 -13.63 12.89 7.94
C TYR A 54 -14.73 11.89 8.33
N THR A 55 -14.52 10.59 8.13
CA THR A 55 -15.50 9.55 8.50
C THR A 55 -15.72 9.41 10.01
N ARG A 56 -14.82 9.92 10.87
CA ARG A 56 -14.96 9.86 12.34
C ARG A 56 -15.62 11.08 12.95
N HIS A 57 -15.83 12.14 12.17
CA HIS A 57 -16.39 13.41 12.61
C HIS A 57 -17.82 13.65 12.09
N GLU A 58 -18.52 12.57 11.69
CA GLU A 58 -19.98 12.53 11.53
C GLU A 58 -20.65 11.77 12.68
#